data_AF-A0A930U5Y8-F1
#
_entry.id   AF-A0A930U5Y8-F1
#
_cell.length_a   1.000
_cell.length_b   1.000
_cell.length_c   1.000
_cell.angle_alpha   90.00
_cell.angle_beta   90.00
_cell.angle_gamma   90.00
#
_symmetry.space_group_name_H-M   'P 1'
#
loop_
_entity.id
_entity.type
_entity.pdbx_description
1 polymer ?
#
loop_
_entity_poly.entity_id
_entity_poly.type
_entity_poly.pdbx_seq_one_letter_code
_entity_poly.pdbx_strand_id
1 'polypeptide(L)'
;PGLYLVYSQGNAIHATPETPFLQIGETKYGKPILDRTLSFDTPLEEAAKCALLSIDSTMKSNISVGPPVDLVMYGRDSLKIRHQIQLRLGDPYLAKVRKLWEDSLKQAFERMPNLEWSHLPEESRENILID
;
A
#
# COMPACT_ATOMS: atom_id res chain seq x y z
N PRO A 1 -3.64 -23.26 4.14
CA PRO A 1 -3.71 -22.22 5.20
C PRO A 1 -4.95 -21.36 4.94
N GLY A 2 -5.63 -20.88 5.98
CA GLY A 2 -6.77 -19.96 5.86
C GLY A 2 -6.51 -18.67 6.64
N LEU A 3 -7.06 -17.55 6.16
CA LEU A 3 -6.93 -16.24 6.80
C LEU A 3 -8.33 -15.64 7.00
N TYR A 4 -8.60 -15.17 8.21
CA TYR A 4 -9.92 -14.66 8.60
C TYR A 4 -9.81 -13.29 9.25
N LEU A 5 -10.79 -12.43 8.97
CA LEU A 5 -11.01 -11.18 9.69
C LEU A 5 -12.27 -11.34 10.53
N VAL A 6 -12.11 -11.27 11.85
CA VAL A 6 -13.21 -11.31 12.81
C VAL A 6 -13.62 -9.87 13.13
N TYR A 7 -14.89 -9.55 12.91
CA TYR A 7 -15.45 -8.25 13.26
C TYR A 7 -15.80 -8.20 14.75
N SER A 8 -15.97 -6.98 15.27
CA SER A 8 -16.36 -6.75 16.67
C SER A 8 -17.69 -7.40 17.06
N GLN A 9 -18.56 -7.70 16.08
CA GLN A 9 -19.83 -8.41 16.30
C GLN A 9 -19.68 -9.93 16.40
N GLY A 10 -18.47 -10.47 16.21
CA GLY A 10 -18.18 -11.91 16.29
C GLY A 10 -18.40 -12.70 15.00
N ASN A 11 -18.96 -12.09 13.95
CA ASN A 11 -18.95 -12.67 12.61
C ASN A 11 -17.58 -12.51 11.94
N ALA A 12 -17.29 -13.33 10.94
CA ALA A 12 -16.01 -13.34 10.25
C ALA A 12 -16.15 -13.49 8.73
N ILE A 13 -15.17 -12.95 8.01
CA ILE A 13 -14.97 -13.20 6.58
C ILE A 13 -13.66 -13.94 6.36
N HIS A 14 -13.58 -14.69 5.26
CA HIS A 14 -12.41 -15.45 4.85
C HIS A 14 -11.76 -14.79 3.64
N ALA A 15 -10.43 -14.68 3.63
CA ALA A 15 -9.68 -14.23 2.47
C ALA A 15 -9.83 -15.24 1.32
N THR A 16 -9.91 -14.75 0.09
CA THR A 16 -10.02 -15.58 -1.12
C THR A 16 -8.89 -15.23 -2.09
N PRO A 17 -8.69 -15.99 -3.17
CA PRO A 17 -7.73 -15.60 -4.20
C PRO A 17 -8.00 -14.21 -4.80
N GLU A 18 -9.26 -13.81 -4.90
CA GLU A 18 -9.69 -12.49 -5.40
C GLU A 18 -9.47 -11.37 -4.37
N THR A 19 -9.49 -11.70 -3.07
CA THR A 19 -9.19 -10.77 -1.97
C THR A 19 -8.15 -11.40 -1.03
N PRO A 20 -6.85 -11.38 -1.42
CA PRO A 20 -5.82 -12.23 -0.80
C PRO A 20 -5.22 -11.67 0.50
N PHE A 21 -5.60 -10.46 0.92
CA PHE A 21 -5.09 -9.84 2.14
C PHE A 21 -6.21 -9.15 2.94
N LEU A 22 -5.99 -9.02 4.25
CA LEU A 22 -6.91 -8.35 5.17
C LEU A 22 -6.12 -7.35 6.02
N GLN A 23 -6.73 -6.25 6.41
CA GLN A 23 -6.11 -5.21 7.23
C GLN A 23 -7.02 -4.82 8.40
N ILE A 24 -6.41 -4.38 9.51
CA ILE A 24 -7.08 -3.87 10.71
C ILE A 24 -6.43 -2.56 11.18
N GLY A 25 -7.14 -1.78 12.00
CA GLY A 25 -6.64 -0.49 12.50
C GLY A 25 -6.67 0.61 11.44
N GLU A 26 -5.59 1.35 11.29
CA GLU A 26 -5.44 2.44 10.31
C GLU A 26 -5.02 1.89 8.94
N THR A 27 -5.99 1.51 8.12
CA THR A 27 -5.75 0.72 6.89
C THR A 27 -5.61 1.54 5.62
N LYS A 28 -6.11 2.78 5.61
CA LYS A 28 -6.33 3.56 4.37
C LYS A 28 -5.04 3.97 3.66
N TYR A 29 -4.01 4.35 4.40
CA TYR A 29 -2.77 4.93 3.84
C TYR A 29 -1.90 3.91 3.11
N GLY A 30 -1.80 2.69 3.65
CA GLY A 30 -1.01 1.60 3.06
C GLY A 30 -1.75 0.74 2.04
N LYS A 31 -3.08 0.84 1.96
CA LYS A 31 -3.88 0.02 1.04
C LYS A 31 -3.50 0.16 -0.46
N PRO A 32 -3.21 1.35 -1.02
CA PRO A 32 -2.96 1.50 -2.45
C PRO A 32 -1.73 0.75 -2.99
N ILE A 33 -0.69 0.48 -2.18
CA ILE A 33 0.45 -0.32 -2.64
C ILE A 33 0.12 -1.82 -2.63
N LEU A 34 -0.65 -2.27 -1.64
CA LEU A 34 -1.14 -3.64 -1.55
C LEU A 34 -2.04 -3.94 -2.75
N ASP A 35 -3.01 -3.08 -3.04
CA ASP A 35 -3.95 -3.26 -4.17
C ASP A 35 -3.26 -3.32 -5.54
N ARG A 36 -2.10 -2.67 -5.71
CA ARG A 36 -1.37 -2.63 -6.98
C ARG A 36 -0.34 -3.75 -7.16
N THR A 37 0.13 -4.34 -6.06
CA THR A 37 1.31 -5.23 -6.08
C THR A 37 0.99 -6.65 -5.62
N LEU A 38 0.05 -6.81 -4.67
CA LEU A 38 -0.29 -8.12 -4.13
C LEU A 38 -1.35 -8.82 -4.99
N SER A 39 -1.07 -10.08 -5.27
CA SER A 39 -2.00 -11.06 -5.83
C SER A 39 -1.85 -12.37 -5.04
N PHE A 40 -2.76 -13.32 -5.24
CA PHE A 40 -2.69 -14.62 -4.56
C PHE A 40 -1.38 -15.39 -4.85
N ASP A 41 -0.81 -15.21 -6.03
CA ASP A 41 0.40 -15.91 -6.48
C ASP A 41 1.70 -15.13 -6.18
N THR A 42 1.61 -13.96 -5.54
CA THR A 42 2.79 -13.16 -5.19
C THR A 42 3.72 -13.95 -4.26
N PRO A 43 5.04 -14.06 -4.58
CA PRO A 43 5.99 -14.76 -3.72
C PRO A 43 6.04 -14.17 -2.31
N LEU A 44 6.24 -15.01 -1.29
CA LEU A 44 6.23 -14.59 0.12
C LEU A 44 7.20 -13.44 0.43
N GLU A 45 8.40 -13.46 -0.17
CA GLU A 45 9.42 -12.41 0.01
C GLU A 45 8.96 -11.05 -0.56
N GLU A 46 8.26 -11.08 -1.70
CA GLU A 46 7.70 -9.87 -2.30
C GLU A 46 6.50 -9.37 -1.49
N ALA A 47 5.67 -10.27 -0.97
CA ALA A 47 4.56 -9.93 -0.10
C ALA A 47 5.04 -9.30 1.22
N ALA A 48 6.09 -9.85 1.82
CA ALA A 48 6.75 -9.30 3.00
C ALA A 48 7.26 -7.86 2.77
N LYS A 49 7.94 -7.64 1.63
CA LYS A 49 8.41 -6.32 1.23
C LYS A 49 7.26 -5.34 1.00
N CYS A 50 6.20 -5.77 0.32
CA CYS A 50 5.01 -4.95 0.06
C CYS A 50 4.30 -4.56 1.37
N ALA A 51 4.15 -5.50 2.30
CA ALA A 51 3.59 -5.25 3.63
C ALA A 51 4.42 -4.21 4.41
N LEU A 52 5.75 -4.29 4.35
CA LEU A 52 6.63 -3.32 5.00
C LEU A 52 6.47 -1.90 4.42
N LEU A 53 6.41 -1.78 3.09
CA LEU A 53 6.18 -0.49 2.42
C LEU A 53 4.78 0.09 2.70
N SER A 54 3.76 -0.77 2.82
CA SER A 54 2.42 -0.38 3.24
C SER A 54 2.44 0.23 4.65
N ILE A 55 3.09 -0.44 5.62
CA ILE A 55 3.22 0.07 6.99
C ILE A 55 4.05 1.36 7.04
N ASP A 56 5.14 1.45 6.27
CA ASP A 56 5.95 2.67 6.19
C ASP A 56 5.15 3.88 5.70
N SER A 57 4.35 3.69 4.64
CA SER A 57 3.43 4.72 4.12
C SER A 57 2.43 5.16 5.19
N THR A 58 1.88 4.21 5.95
CA THR A 58 0.96 4.52 7.06
C THR A 58 1.64 5.29 8.19
N MET A 59 2.84 4.87 8.63
CA MET A 59 3.59 5.57 9.69
C MET A 59 3.94 7.01 9.32
N LYS A 60 4.19 7.27 8.03
CA LYS A 60 4.50 8.62 7.54
C LYS A 60 3.28 9.55 7.54
N SER A 61 2.08 8.99 7.33
CA SER A 61 0.84 9.76 7.21
C SER A 61 -0.01 9.80 8.48
N ASN A 62 0.18 8.86 9.41
CA ASN A 62 -0.57 8.82 10.66
C ASN A 62 0.33 8.44 11.85
N ILE A 63 0.42 9.35 12.83
CA ILE A 63 1.23 9.21 14.04
C ILE A 63 0.75 8.10 14.99
N SER A 64 -0.48 7.60 14.82
CA SER A 64 -1.00 6.49 15.63
C SER A 64 -0.35 5.15 15.25
N VAL A 65 0.35 5.09 14.12
CA VAL A 65 1.06 3.91 13.64
C VAL A 65 2.55 4.19 13.69
N GLY A 66 3.30 3.29 14.32
CA GLY A 66 4.73 3.46 14.51
C GLY A 66 5.43 2.14 14.86
N PRO A 67 6.77 2.16 14.89
CA PRO A 67 7.57 1.01 15.28
C PRO A 67 7.38 0.66 16.78
N PRO A 68 7.72 -0.59 17.19
CA PRO A 68 8.31 -1.65 16.38
C PRO A 68 7.32 -2.28 15.37
N VAL A 69 7.84 -2.74 14.23
CA VAL A 69 7.09 -3.52 13.23
C VAL A 69 7.51 -4.98 13.35
N ASP A 70 6.58 -5.83 13.77
CA ASP A 70 6.76 -7.29 13.81
C ASP A 70 6.27 -7.92 12.50
N LEU A 71 7.11 -8.73 11.87
CA LEU A 71 6.79 -9.43 10.62
C LEU A 71 7.12 -10.91 10.74
N VAL A 72 6.19 -11.75 10.28
CA VAL A 72 6.32 -13.21 10.28
C VAL A 72 5.98 -13.73 8.89
N MET A 73 6.78 -14.67 8.39
CA MET A 73 6.47 -15.42 7.17
C MET A 73 6.26 -16.89 7.50
N TYR A 74 5.18 -17.45 6.98
CA TYR A 74 4.78 -18.82 7.16
C TYR A 74 4.76 -19.57 5.83
N GLY A 75 5.58 -20.62 5.73
CA GLY A 75 5.58 -21.51 4.58
C GLY A 75 4.41 -22.49 4.64
N ARG A 76 3.75 -22.74 3.50
CA ARG A 76 2.67 -23.74 3.39
C ARG A 76 3.15 -25.10 3.93
N ASP A 77 2.31 -25.73 4.74
CA ASP A 77 2.51 -27.05 5.34
C ASP A 77 3.77 -27.22 6.22
N SER A 78 4.47 -26.12 6.54
CA SER A 78 5.71 -26.21 7.33
C SER A 78 5.45 -26.52 8.80
N LEU A 79 4.27 -26.11 9.32
CA LEU A 79 3.90 -26.10 10.74
C LEU A 79 4.98 -25.47 11.65
N LYS A 80 5.82 -24.59 11.07
CA LYS A 80 6.96 -23.97 11.74
C LYS A 80 7.12 -22.54 11.24
N ILE A 81 7.24 -21.60 12.18
CA ILE A 81 7.66 -20.23 11.90
C ILE A 81 9.18 -20.26 11.75
N ARG A 82 9.68 -19.97 10.55
CA ARG A 82 11.13 -19.96 10.26
C ARG A 82 11.69 -18.55 10.09
N HIS A 83 10.86 -17.62 9.63
CA HIS A 83 11.25 -16.24 9.37
C HIS A 83 10.37 -15.32 10.19
N GLN A 84 11.00 -14.62 11.12
CA GLN A 84 10.40 -13.57 11.92
C GLN A 84 11.42 -12.46 12.14
N ILE A 85 10.98 -11.22 12.11
CA ILE A 85 11.82 -10.05 12.36
C ILE A 85 11.02 -8.99 13.10
N GLN A 86 11.70 -8.24 13.96
CA GLN A 86 11.16 -7.07 14.62
C GLN A 86 12.02 -5.87 14.23
N LEU A 87 11.42 -4.93 13.48
CA LEU A 87 12.08 -3.71 13.01
C LEU A 87 11.76 -2.57 13.98
N ARG A 88 12.75 -2.15 14.76
CA ARG A 88 12.60 -1.10 15.78
C ARG A 88 12.74 0.29 15.18
N LEU A 89 12.42 1.31 15.97
CA LEU A 89 12.73 2.68 15.61
C LEU A 89 14.24 2.83 15.40
N GLY A 90 14.65 3.42 14.27
CA GLY A 90 16.06 3.58 13.93
C GLY A 90 16.73 2.35 13.32
N ASP A 91 15.97 1.30 13.00
CA ASP A 91 16.51 0.11 12.31
C ASP A 91 17.14 0.51 10.95
N PRO A 92 18.42 0.16 10.70
CA PRO A 92 19.10 0.53 9.46
C PRO A 92 18.43 0.00 8.19
N TYR A 93 17.79 -1.18 8.27
CA TYR A 93 17.07 -1.77 7.14
C TYR A 93 15.80 -0.98 6.85
N LEU A 94 15.03 -0.61 7.88
CA LEU A 94 13.83 0.22 7.71
C LEU A 94 14.18 1.58 7.10
N ALA A 95 15.24 2.22 7.59
CA ALA A 95 15.73 3.49 7.05
C ALA A 95 16.18 3.36 5.58
N LYS A 96 16.87 2.28 5.25
CA LYS A 96 17.32 1.98 3.87
C LYS A 96 16.14 1.78 2.93
N VAL A 97 15.14 0.98 3.32
CA VAL A 97 13.94 0.70 2.52
C VAL A 97 13.15 1.99 2.28
N ARG A 98 12.91 2.78 3.33
CA ARG A 98 12.21 4.07 3.23
C ARG A 98 12.89 4.99 2.23
N LYS A 99 14.21 5.19 2.37
CA LYS A 99 14.99 6.06 1.48
C LYS A 99 14.89 5.60 0.02
N LEU A 100 15.14 4.32 -0.24
CA LEU A 100 15.09 3.77 -1.60
C LEU A 100 13.68 3.91 -2.22
N TRP A 101 12.64 3.71 -1.43
CA TRP A 101 11.26 3.85 -1.89
C TRP A 101 10.91 5.30 -2.23
N GLU A 102 11.26 6.24 -1.36
CA GLU A 102 11.06 7.67 -1.60
C GLU A 102 11.79 8.15 -2.86
N ASP A 103 13.05 7.75 -3.03
CA ASP A 103 13.84 8.11 -4.21
C ASP A 103 13.24 7.51 -5.48
N SER A 104 12.75 6.27 -5.42
CA SER A 104 12.10 5.61 -6.56
C SER A 104 10.79 6.30 -6.96
N LEU A 105 9.98 6.72 -5.99
CA LEU A 105 8.73 7.44 -6.25
C LEU A 105 8.98 8.82 -6.87
N LYS A 106 10.00 9.55 -6.40
CA LYS A 106 10.40 10.84 -7.00
C LYS A 106 10.83 10.65 -8.45
N GLN A 107 11.69 9.68 -8.72
CA GLN A 107 12.11 9.38 -10.09
C GLN A 107 10.94 8.96 -10.99
N ALA A 108 10.00 8.18 -10.47
CA ALA A 108 8.80 7.81 -11.23
C ALA A 108 7.94 9.03 -11.55
N PHE A 109 7.79 9.95 -10.60
CA PHE A 109 7.07 11.22 -10.79
C PHE A 109 7.75 12.13 -11.83
N GLU A 110 9.08 12.30 -11.75
CA GLU A 110 9.86 13.12 -12.69
C GLU A 110 9.81 12.60 -14.14
N ARG A 111 9.55 11.31 -14.33
CA ARG A 111 9.38 10.69 -15.66
C ARG A 111 7.99 10.91 -16.26
N MET A 112 7.02 11.39 -15.47
CA MET A 112 5.68 11.64 -15.99
C MET A 112 5.69 12.90 -16.86
N PRO A 113 4.99 12.90 -18.00
CA PRO A 113 4.87 14.08 -18.82
C PRO A 113 4.11 15.19 -18.06
N ASN A 114 4.43 16.45 -18.38
CA ASN A 114 3.65 17.58 -17.92
C ASN A 114 2.21 17.49 -18.45
N LEU A 115 1.27 18.10 -17.73
CA LEU A 115 -0.12 18.18 -18.17
C LEU A 115 -0.24 18.96 -19.48
N GLU A 116 -0.98 18.40 -20.43
CA GLU A 116 -1.37 19.09 -21.66
C GLU A 116 -2.62 19.94 -21.39
N TRP A 117 -2.39 21.20 -21.03
CA TRP A 117 -3.48 22.15 -20.81
C TRP A 117 -4.05 22.63 -22.16
N SER A 118 -5.17 22.07 -22.60
CA SER A 118 -5.95 22.65 -23.71
C SER A 118 -6.90 23.70 -23.17
N HIS A 119 -6.99 24.86 -23.83
CA HIS A 119 -8.03 25.85 -23.53
C HIS A 119 -9.42 25.23 -23.73
N LEU A 120 -10.33 25.44 -22.78
CA LEU A 120 -11.74 25.17 -22.99
C LEU A 120 -12.20 25.98 -24.20
N PRO A 121 -13.03 25.42 -25.11
CA PRO A 121 -13.57 26.19 -26.21
C PRO A 121 -14.26 27.42 -25.65
N GLU A 122 -13.87 28.62 -26.09
CA GLU A 122 -14.62 29.83 -25.79
C GLU A 122 -16.05 29.59 -26.29
N GLU A 123 -17.03 29.60 -25.38
CA GLU A 123 -18.43 29.67 -25.75
C GLU A 123 -18.56 30.82 -26.74
N SER A 124 -18.93 30.48 -27.97
CA SER A 124 -19.23 31.41 -29.03
C SER A 124 -20.14 32.49 -28.46
N ARG A 125 -19.58 33.68 -28.20
CA ARG A 125 -20.34 34.91 -28.11
C ARG A 125 -20.89 35.16 -29.51
N GLU A 126 -21.92 34.40 -29.88
CA GLU A 126 -22.79 34.79 -30.97
C GLU A 126 -23.33 36.16 -30.60
N ASN A 127 -22.82 37.16 -31.32
CA ASN A 127 -23.45 38.45 -31.48
C ASN A 127 -24.88 38.21 -31.97
N ILE A 128 -25.82 38.05 -31.06
CA ILE A 128 -27.23 38.29 -31.37
C ILE A 128 -27.36 39.80 -31.50
N LEU A 129 -27.06 40.30 -32.71
CA LEU A 129 -27.57 41.57 -33.19
C LEU A 129 -29.10 41.42 -33.25
N ILE A 130 -29.80 42.07 -32.33
CA ILE A 130 -31.23 42.32 -32.45
C ILE A 130 -31.34 43.73 -33.03
N ASP A 131 -31.67 43.82 -34.32
CA ASP A 131 -32.32 44.99 -34.92
C ASP A 131 -33.80 45.03 -34.50
#